data_AF-A0A7S2WBI3-F1
#
_entry.id   AF-A0A7S2WBI3-F1
#
_cell.length_a   1.000
_cell.length_b   1.000
_cell.length_c   1.000
_cell.angle_alpha   90.00
_cell.angle_beta   90.00
_cell.angle_gamma   90.00
#
_symmetry.space_group_name_H-M   'P 1'
#
loop_
_entity.id
_entity.type
_entity.pdbx_description
1 polymer ?
#
loop_
_entity_poly.entity_id
_entity_poly.type
_entity_poly.pdbx_seq_one_letter_code
_entity_poly.pdbx_strand_id
1 'polypeptide(L)'
;MAETEKKNKMSRKVSTFNAKKKVASKIGDSKMGRKALIKLLGPEGDALVGALKSAVTKIDNKDLAKELKKDLFKWVMKASVLVQHKTLTKDNTRYLRRPAQLGMERMVEMADRNKPGDREVDKLSTEIKALGDMVRKLMEPHCQDKNANKITKLFDYYADPNFLDKLMNDQALEEERETILEATRNLLVQIPSVLTDEESLAIAVARVRLIIPEVHEPSLALCLEKNRPEFTALFTSFLDASMNKESGKAFRFLLMEDAFTQISAPNLRASRSSVIFKKFFAPGSRLSGNKPELAKIEEVIESETVSKNAFVEIRRELMVGLESDFENFLLEPIFKEYKQAREEELRELKERFGDKININP
;
A
#
# COMPACT_ATOMS: atom_id res chain seq x y z
N MET A 1 57.48 10.88 0.85
CA MET A 1 56.73 9.80 0.17
C MET A 1 55.32 9.54 0.72
N ALA A 2 54.92 10.09 1.89
CA ALA A 2 53.57 9.89 2.44
C ALA A 2 52.47 10.84 1.89
N GLU A 3 52.83 11.91 1.17
CA GLU A 3 51.85 12.87 0.60
C GLU A 3 51.29 12.44 -0.76
N THR A 4 52.02 11.62 -1.51
CA THR A 4 51.58 11.14 -2.83
C THR A 4 50.50 10.06 -2.74
N GLU A 5 50.43 9.30 -1.64
CA GLU A 5 49.38 8.29 -1.42
C GLU A 5 48.02 8.88 -1.01
N LYS A 6 47.98 10.05 -0.35
CA LYS A 6 46.71 10.69 0.04
C LYS A 6 45.96 11.29 -1.15
N LYS A 7 46.65 11.80 -2.18
CA LYS A 7 46.00 12.32 -3.41
C LYS A 7 45.31 11.22 -4.24
N ASN A 8 45.81 9.98 -4.21
CA ASN A 8 45.23 8.88 -4.98
C ASN A 8 43.96 8.26 -4.35
N LYS A 9 43.72 8.44 -3.05
CA LYS A 9 42.48 7.97 -2.40
C LYS A 9 41.27 8.90 -2.63
N MET A 10 41.48 10.19 -2.87
CA MET A 10 40.39 11.13 -3.14
C MET A 10 39.82 11.01 -4.57
N SER A 11 40.65 10.71 -5.58
CA SER A 11 40.16 10.59 -6.97
C SER A 11 39.28 9.35 -7.20
N ARG A 12 39.48 8.27 -6.42
CA ARG A 12 38.65 7.05 -6.52
C ARG A 12 37.22 7.21 -5.99
N LYS A 13 36.97 8.06 -4.98
CA LYS A 13 35.60 8.31 -4.47
C LYS A 13 34.75 9.16 -5.43
N VAL A 14 35.37 10.08 -6.17
CA VAL A 14 34.68 10.87 -7.21
C VAL A 14 34.29 9.99 -8.40
N SER A 15 35.08 8.96 -8.70
CA SER A 15 34.81 7.98 -9.77
C SER A 15 33.56 7.13 -9.51
N THR A 16 33.36 6.63 -8.28
CA THR A 16 32.17 5.79 -7.97
C THR A 16 30.87 6.60 -7.92
N PHE A 17 30.91 7.86 -7.50
CA PHE A 17 29.76 8.75 -7.55
C PHE A 17 29.36 9.10 -9.00
N ASN A 18 30.34 9.40 -9.86
CA ASN A 18 30.10 9.67 -11.28
C ASN A 18 29.65 8.40 -12.04
N ALA A 19 30.12 7.22 -11.66
CA ALA A 19 29.63 5.95 -12.18
C ALA A 19 28.16 5.70 -11.77
N LYS A 20 27.80 5.93 -10.50
CA LYS A 20 26.39 5.88 -10.03
C LYS A 20 25.50 6.88 -10.78
N LYS A 21 26.02 8.09 -11.08
CA LYS A 21 25.30 9.12 -11.84
C LYS A 21 25.08 8.75 -13.32
N LYS A 22 26.07 8.13 -13.99
CA LYS A 22 25.90 7.60 -15.36
C LYS A 22 24.91 6.43 -15.40
N VAL A 23 24.95 5.57 -14.39
CA VAL A 23 24.00 4.46 -14.24
C VAL A 23 22.57 4.99 -14.03
N ALA A 24 22.39 6.03 -13.22
CA ALA A 24 21.09 6.70 -13.04
C ALA A 24 20.48 7.22 -14.36
N SER A 25 21.32 7.67 -15.32
CA SER A 25 20.85 8.19 -16.60
C SER A 25 20.34 7.12 -17.59
N LYS A 26 20.81 5.87 -17.43
CA LYS A 26 20.40 4.70 -18.24
C LYS A 26 19.33 3.84 -17.55
N ILE A 27 18.89 4.25 -16.36
CA ILE A 27 18.11 3.39 -15.46
C ILE A 27 16.63 3.30 -15.85
N GLY A 28 16.03 4.36 -16.40
CA GLY A 28 14.57 4.51 -16.55
C GLY A 28 13.82 3.35 -17.25
N ASP A 29 14.45 2.67 -18.22
CA ASP A 29 13.87 1.48 -18.88
C ASP A 29 14.72 0.20 -18.66
N SER A 30 15.77 0.27 -17.85
CA SER A 30 16.59 -0.91 -17.54
C SER A 30 15.91 -1.79 -16.48
N LYS A 31 16.12 -3.11 -16.56
CA LYS A 31 15.70 -4.05 -15.50
C LYS A 31 16.20 -3.63 -14.11
N MET A 32 17.39 -3.02 -14.05
CA MET A 32 18.00 -2.55 -12.79
C MET A 32 17.27 -1.33 -12.23
N GLY A 33 16.84 -0.41 -13.11
CA GLY A 33 16.02 0.73 -12.72
C GLY A 33 14.70 0.31 -12.13
N ARG A 34 13.99 -0.58 -12.82
CA ARG A 34 12.72 -1.14 -12.34
C ARG A 34 12.88 -1.80 -10.97
N LYS A 35 13.92 -2.62 -10.78
CA LYS A 35 14.25 -3.20 -9.46
C LYS A 35 14.50 -2.14 -8.38
N ALA A 36 15.15 -1.03 -8.72
CA ALA A 36 15.37 0.06 -7.79
C ALA A 36 14.06 0.77 -7.41
N LEU A 37 13.15 0.98 -8.37
CA LEU A 37 11.83 1.54 -8.10
C LEU A 37 11.02 0.65 -7.18
N ILE A 38 10.92 -0.65 -7.49
CA ILE A 38 10.20 -1.62 -6.66
C ILE A 38 10.78 -1.66 -5.24
N LYS A 39 12.11 -1.57 -5.10
CA LYS A 39 12.76 -1.51 -3.78
C LYS A 39 12.41 -0.23 -2.99
N LEU A 40 12.07 0.86 -3.67
CA LEU A 40 11.83 2.17 -3.05
C LEU A 40 10.35 2.48 -2.82
N LEU A 41 9.49 2.14 -3.78
CA LEU A 41 8.07 2.48 -3.78
C LEU A 41 7.17 1.23 -3.72
N GLY A 42 7.74 0.03 -3.62
CA GLY A 42 6.97 -1.21 -3.68
C GLY A 42 6.49 -1.56 -5.09
N PRO A 43 5.81 -2.71 -5.23
CA PRO A 43 5.15 -3.10 -6.48
C PRO A 43 4.04 -2.12 -6.90
N GLU A 44 3.38 -1.46 -5.96
CA GLU A 44 2.33 -0.46 -6.22
C GLU A 44 2.92 0.77 -6.93
N GLY A 45 4.08 1.25 -6.47
CA GLY A 45 4.78 2.34 -7.16
C GLY A 45 5.24 1.96 -8.57
N ASP A 46 5.63 0.70 -8.81
CA ASP A 46 5.96 0.21 -10.16
C ASP A 46 4.72 0.13 -11.07
N ALA A 47 3.60 -0.35 -10.54
CA ALA A 47 2.31 -0.40 -11.24
C ALA A 47 1.85 1.02 -11.62
N LEU A 48 1.88 1.95 -10.67
CA LEU A 48 1.51 3.35 -10.87
C LEU A 48 2.35 4.00 -11.98
N VAL A 49 3.68 3.89 -11.91
CA VAL A 49 4.58 4.47 -12.92
C VAL A 49 4.44 3.79 -14.29
N GLY A 50 4.17 2.48 -14.30
CA GLY A 50 3.89 1.72 -15.51
C GLY A 50 2.63 2.20 -16.21
N ALA A 51 1.52 2.32 -15.47
CA ALA A 51 0.23 2.76 -15.97
C ALA A 51 0.27 4.22 -16.43
N LEU A 52 0.90 5.13 -15.69
CA LEU A 52 1.11 6.52 -16.11
C LEU A 52 1.88 6.60 -17.45
N LYS A 53 2.94 5.81 -17.62
CA LYS A 53 3.66 5.74 -18.91
C LYS A 53 2.73 5.29 -20.04
N SER A 54 1.90 4.29 -19.79
CA SER A 54 0.95 3.76 -20.78
C SER A 54 -0.08 4.84 -21.16
N ALA A 55 -0.65 5.54 -20.18
CA ALA A 55 -1.61 6.61 -20.38
C ALA A 55 -1.03 7.75 -21.23
N VAL A 56 0.19 8.22 -20.90
CA VAL A 56 0.89 9.24 -21.71
C VAL A 56 1.14 8.76 -23.14
N THR A 57 1.46 7.47 -23.32
CA THR A 57 1.70 6.90 -24.65
C THR A 57 0.42 6.90 -25.50
N LYS A 58 -0.74 6.66 -24.89
CA LYS A 58 -2.05 6.66 -25.53
C LYS A 58 -2.58 8.08 -25.81
N ILE A 59 -2.37 9.02 -24.88
CA ILE A 59 -2.85 10.41 -25.01
C ILE A 59 -2.00 11.22 -25.99
N ASP A 60 -0.68 11.10 -25.86
CA ASP A 60 0.29 11.89 -26.63
C ASP A 60 1.16 10.97 -27.49
N ASN A 61 2.37 10.68 -27.03
CA ASN A 61 3.32 9.89 -27.78
C ASN A 61 4.32 9.15 -26.88
N LYS A 62 4.88 8.10 -27.46
CA LYS A 62 5.82 7.18 -26.79
C LYS A 62 7.11 7.87 -26.31
N ASP A 63 7.57 8.90 -26.99
CA ASP A 63 8.84 9.54 -26.65
C ASP A 63 8.68 10.49 -25.47
N LEU A 64 7.58 11.25 -25.42
CA LEU A 64 7.19 12.02 -24.24
C LEU A 64 6.99 11.10 -23.02
N ALA A 65 6.28 9.97 -23.19
CA ALA A 65 6.09 9.00 -22.12
C ALA A 65 7.42 8.46 -21.54
N LYS A 66 8.40 8.17 -22.40
CA LYS A 66 9.75 7.77 -21.96
C LYS A 66 10.48 8.90 -21.24
N GLU A 67 10.38 10.13 -21.73
CA GLU A 67 11.01 11.29 -21.10
C GLU A 67 10.45 11.53 -19.70
N LEU A 68 9.11 11.60 -19.55
CA LEU A 68 8.45 11.82 -18.27
C LEU A 68 8.75 10.70 -17.28
N LYS A 69 8.70 9.43 -17.71
CA LYS A 69 9.09 8.30 -16.85
C LYS A 69 10.54 8.42 -16.40
N LYS A 70 11.46 8.75 -17.30
CA LYS A 70 12.89 8.91 -16.96
C LYS A 70 13.09 10.04 -15.95
N ASP A 71 12.43 11.17 -16.13
CA ASP A 71 12.52 12.29 -15.19
C ASP A 71 11.91 11.92 -13.83
N LEU A 72 10.75 11.26 -13.79
CA LEU A 72 10.15 10.74 -12.56
C LEU A 72 11.10 9.81 -11.79
N PHE A 73 11.67 8.81 -12.47
CA PHE A 73 12.67 7.89 -11.89
C PHE A 73 13.89 8.64 -11.34
N LYS A 74 14.40 9.62 -12.08
CA LYS A 74 15.54 10.42 -11.66
C LYS A 74 15.25 11.16 -10.35
N TRP A 75 14.04 11.70 -10.19
CA TRP A 75 13.64 12.41 -8.97
C TRP A 75 13.42 11.48 -7.79
N VAL A 76 12.73 10.35 -7.98
CA VAL A 76 12.56 9.33 -6.95
C VAL A 76 13.92 8.82 -6.44
N MET A 77 14.84 8.49 -7.35
CA MET A 77 16.18 8.03 -6.98
C MET A 77 16.98 9.11 -6.25
N LYS A 78 16.86 10.37 -6.67
CA LYS A 78 17.55 11.48 -6.01
C LYS A 78 17.01 11.72 -4.61
N ALA A 79 15.70 11.74 -4.42
CA ALA A 79 15.07 11.86 -3.11
C ALA A 79 15.50 10.72 -2.19
N SER A 80 15.49 9.47 -2.68
CA SER A 80 15.97 8.31 -1.94
C SER A 80 17.42 8.44 -1.47
N VAL A 81 18.33 8.88 -2.36
CA VAL A 81 19.74 9.10 -2.00
C VAL A 81 19.89 10.19 -0.94
N LEU A 82 19.12 11.28 -1.04
CA LEU A 82 19.14 12.36 -0.04
C LEU A 82 18.59 11.89 1.31
N VAL A 83 17.58 11.03 1.33
CA VAL A 83 17.05 10.40 2.57
C VAL A 83 18.11 9.46 3.17
N GLN A 84 18.75 8.61 2.36
CA GLN A 84 19.80 7.70 2.82
C GLN A 84 21.00 8.44 3.45
N HIS A 85 21.31 9.64 2.93
CA HIS A 85 22.35 10.51 3.47
C HIS A 85 21.86 11.45 4.57
N LYS A 86 20.61 11.29 5.06
CA LYS A 86 19.98 12.14 6.09
C LYS A 86 19.95 13.63 5.73
N THR A 87 20.07 13.96 4.45
CA THR A 87 19.90 15.33 3.94
C THR A 87 18.43 15.70 3.91
N LEU A 88 17.58 14.77 3.47
CA LEU A 88 16.14 14.82 3.68
C LEU A 88 15.80 13.99 4.91
N THR A 89 15.18 14.61 5.91
CA THR A 89 14.77 14.01 7.17
C THR A 89 13.24 14.03 7.28
N LYS A 90 12.68 13.32 8.26
CA LYS A 90 11.25 13.37 8.54
C LYS A 90 10.78 14.81 8.81
N ASP A 91 11.57 15.60 9.51
CA ASP A 91 11.20 16.97 9.91
C ASP A 91 11.14 17.93 8.73
N ASN A 92 12.09 17.85 7.80
CA ASN A 92 12.11 18.74 6.62
C ASN A 92 11.27 18.24 5.44
N THR A 93 10.65 17.07 5.56
CA THR A 93 9.70 16.52 4.56
C THR A 93 8.27 16.43 5.07
N ARG A 94 8.02 16.66 6.37
CA ARG A 94 6.68 16.48 6.99
C ARG A 94 5.57 17.26 6.28
N TYR A 95 5.87 18.45 5.78
CA TYR A 95 4.89 19.33 5.13
C TYR A 95 4.45 18.81 3.75
N LEU A 96 5.17 17.88 3.14
CA LEU A 96 4.78 17.27 1.86
C LEU A 96 3.77 16.13 2.02
N ARG A 97 3.71 15.52 3.21
CA ARG A 97 2.95 14.29 3.43
C ARG A 97 1.45 14.49 3.19
N ARG A 98 0.83 15.47 3.88
CA ARG A 98 -0.62 15.71 3.74
C ARG A 98 -0.98 16.17 2.31
N PRO A 99 -0.28 17.13 1.68
CA PRO A 99 -0.56 17.49 0.29
C PRO A 99 -0.46 16.33 -0.69
N ALA A 100 0.52 15.44 -0.52
CA ALA A 100 0.63 14.24 -1.34
C ALA A 100 -0.53 13.26 -1.12
N GLN A 101 -0.94 13.05 0.14
CA GLN A 101 -2.11 12.24 0.47
C GLN A 101 -3.41 12.82 -0.08
N LEU A 102 -3.60 14.14 0.02
CA LEU A 102 -4.81 14.83 -0.45
C LEU A 102 -5.05 14.59 -1.95
N GLY A 103 -4.03 14.79 -2.79
CA GLY A 103 -4.17 14.55 -4.23
C GLY A 103 -4.50 13.09 -4.56
N MET A 104 -3.93 12.15 -3.80
CA MET A 104 -4.23 10.71 -3.94
C MET A 104 -5.65 10.37 -3.48
N GLU A 105 -6.07 10.86 -2.30
CA GLU A 105 -7.40 10.68 -1.74
C GLU A 105 -8.46 11.23 -2.68
N ARG A 106 -8.26 12.46 -3.19
CA ARG A 106 -9.17 13.12 -4.12
C ARG A 106 -9.31 12.36 -5.43
N MET A 107 -8.22 11.84 -5.98
CA MET A 107 -8.25 11.02 -7.19
C MET A 107 -9.12 9.77 -6.99
N VAL A 108 -8.97 9.08 -5.87
CA VAL A 108 -9.75 7.88 -5.53
C VAL A 108 -11.21 8.24 -5.25
N GLU A 109 -11.47 9.24 -4.41
CA GLU A 109 -12.82 9.69 -4.05
C GLU A 109 -13.64 10.11 -5.27
N MET A 110 -13.02 10.88 -6.17
CA MET A 110 -13.63 11.29 -7.43
C MET A 110 -14.01 10.08 -8.29
N ALA A 111 -13.16 9.04 -8.32
CA ALA A 111 -13.42 7.82 -9.07
C ALA A 111 -14.52 6.96 -8.44
N ASP A 112 -14.59 6.91 -7.11
CA ASP A 112 -15.57 6.12 -6.36
C ASP A 112 -16.97 6.75 -6.36
N ARG A 113 -17.05 8.08 -6.38
CA ARG A 113 -18.34 8.81 -6.34
C ARG A 113 -18.96 9.05 -7.71
N ASN A 114 -18.14 9.24 -8.74
CA ASN A 114 -18.60 9.65 -10.06
C ASN A 114 -18.18 8.65 -11.13
N LYS A 115 -19.06 8.43 -12.10
CA LYS A 115 -18.77 7.59 -13.27
C LYS A 115 -17.77 8.30 -14.20
N PRO A 116 -16.98 7.56 -15.01
CA PRO A 116 -16.22 8.16 -16.09
C PRO A 116 -17.14 9.02 -16.98
N GLY A 117 -16.72 10.25 -17.28
CA GLY A 117 -17.50 11.28 -17.97
C GLY A 117 -17.98 12.40 -17.06
N ASP A 118 -18.20 12.12 -15.76
CA ASP A 118 -18.74 13.07 -14.78
C ASP A 118 -17.69 13.54 -13.75
N ARG A 119 -16.42 13.15 -13.90
CA ARG A 119 -15.36 13.41 -12.89
C ARG A 119 -14.72 14.78 -13.13
N GLU A 120 -14.89 15.69 -12.16
CA GLU A 120 -14.32 17.04 -12.20
C GLU A 120 -12.85 17.09 -11.74
N VAL A 121 -11.94 17.37 -12.67
CA VAL A 121 -10.49 17.26 -12.42
C VAL A 121 -9.79 18.54 -11.96
N ASP A 122 -10.46 19.70 -11.95
CA ASP A 122 -9.82 21.00 -11.68
C ASP A 122 -9.21 21.12 -10.28
N LYS A 123 -9.90 20.55 -9.28
CA LYS A 123 -9.37 20.52 -7.89
C LYS A 123 -8.15 19.62 -7.80
N LEU A 124 -8.20 18.44 -8.42
CA LEU A 124 -7.08 17.51 -8.46
C LEU A 124 -5.87 18.12 -9.18
N SER A 125 -6.08 18.80 -10.31
CA SER A 125 -5.07 19.58 -11.04
C SER A 125 -4.38 20.58 -10.11
N THR A 126 -5.16 21.38 -9.39
CA THR A 126 -4.65 22.41 -8.47
C THR A 126 -3.79 21.80 -7.36
N GLU A 127 -4.23 20.67 -6.78
CA GLU A 127 -3.52 19.97 -5.70
C GLU A 127 -2.21 19.34 -6.18
N ILE A 128 -2.21 18.67 -7.34
CA ILE A 128 -0.99 18.10 -7.94
C ILE A 128 0.02 19.21 -8.26
N LYS A 129 -0.44 20.35 -8.77
CA LYS A 129 0.42 21.49 -9.07
C LYS A 129 1.04 22.08 -7.80
N ALA A 130 0.23 22.29 -6.76
CA ALA A 130 0.71 22.77 -5.47
C ALA A 130 1.75 21.81 -4.85
N LEU A 131 1.51 20.49 -4.95
CA LEU A 131 2.48 19.48 -4.54
C LEU A 131 3.79 19.59 -5.33
N GLY A 132 3.70 19.78 -6.65
CA GLY A 132 4.86 19.98 -7.53
C GLY A 132 5.72 21.17 -7.12
N ASP A 133 5.10 22.30 -6.77
CA ASP A 133 5.80 23.48 -6.27
C ASP A 133 6.50 23.23 -4.94
N MET A 134 5.87 22.49 -4.03
CA MET A 134 6.50 22.12 -2.76
C MET A 134 7.67 21.16 -2.96
N VAL A 135 7.53 20.16 -3.83
CA VAL A 135 8.61 19.22 -4.17
C VAL A 135 9.77 19.95 -4.85
N ARG A 136 9.49 20.91 -5.73
CA ARG A 136 10.52 21.77 -6.33
C ARG A 136 11.31 22.51 -5.25
N LYS A 137 10.62 23.22 -4.35
CA LYS A 137 11.25 23.99 -3.26
C LYS A 137 12.10 23.09 -2.36
N LEU A 138 11.64 21.86 -2.07
CA LEU A 138 12.43 20.89 -1.30
C LEU A 138 13.73 20.50 -2.02
N MET A 139 13.67 20.33 -3.33
CA MET A 139 14.77 19.76 -4.13
C MET A 139 15.74 20.81 -4.67
N GLU A 140 15.33 22.08 -4.72
CA GLU A 140 16.10 23.21 -5.24
C GLU A 140 17.48 23.37 -4.57
N PRO A 141 17.63 23.32 -3.22
CA PRO A 141 18.95 23.38 -2.57
C PRO A 141 19.89 22.22 -2.92
N HIS A 142 19.36 21.16 -3.54
CA HIS A 142 20.08 19.92 -3.82
C HIS A 142 20.30 19.70 -5.31
N CYS A 143 19.91 20.63 -6.19
CA CYS A 143 20.12 20.52 -7.62
C CYS A 143 20.43 21.86 -8.29
N GLN A 144 20.92 21.80 -9.52
CA GLN A 144 21.05 22.99 -10.36
C GLN A 144 19.66 23.44 -10.82
N ASP A 145 19.44 24.73 -11.00
CA ASP A 145 18.14 25.35 -11.39
C ASP A 145 17.51 24.66 -12.61
N LYS A 146 18.33 24.35 -13.62
CA LYS A 146 17.87 23.61 -14.82
C LYS A 146 17.24 22.24 -14.51
N ASN A 147 17.65 21.60 -13.41
CA ASN A 147 17.02 20.39 -12.93
C ASN A 147 15.80 20.73 -12.07
N ALA A 148 15.83 21.73 -11.20
CA ALA A 148 14.64 22.15 -10.46
C ALA A 148 13.45 22.43 -11.39
N ASN A 149 13.69 23.10 -12.52
CA ASN A 149 12.68 23.35 -13.56
C ASN A 149 12.11 22.08 -14.21
N LYS A 150 12.84 20.96 -14.20
CA LYS A 150 12.31 19.66 -14.67
C LYS A 150 11.28 19.07 -13.71
N ILE A 151 11.31 19.43 -12.42
CA ILE A 151 10.25 19.05 -11.47
C ILE A 151 8.97 19.78 -11.85
N THR A 152 9.05 21.09 -12.07
CA THR A 152 7.89 21.90 -12.50
C THR A 152 7.28 21.33 -13.77
N LYS A 153 8.08 21.11 -14.82
CA LYS A 153 7.58 20.51 -16.08
C LYS A 153 6.92 19.14 -15.91
N LEU A 154 7.47 18.31 -15.02
CA LEU A 154 6.92 16.98 -14.73
C LEU A 154 5.55 17.07 -14.05
N PHE A 155 5.43 17.92 -13.03
CA PHE A 155 4.17 18.11 -12.31
C PHE A 155 3.15 18.90 -13.12
N ASP A 156 3.55 19.92 -13.87
CA ASP A 156 2.68 20.68 -14.76
C ASP A 156 2.01 19.77 -15.78
N TYR A 157 2.75 18.78 -16.32
CA TYR A 157 2.17 17.80 -17.24
C TYR A 157 1.11 16.92 -16.55
N TYR A 158 1.43 16.31 -15.40
CA TYR A 158 0.47 15.45 -14.69
C TYR A 158 -0.66 16.22 -14.00
N ALA A 159 -0.48 17.52 -13.79
CA ALA A 159 -1.52 18.42 -13.30
C ALA A 159 -2.33 19.05 -14.43
N ASP A 160 -2.00 18.83 -15.71
CA ASP A 160 -2.74 19.44 -16.81
C ASP A 160 -4.20 18.95 -16.80
N PRO A 161 -5.19 19.86 -16.76
CA PRO A 161 -6.60 19.47 -16.73
C PRO A 161 -7.01 18.61 -17.92
N ASN A 162 -6.45 18.81 -19.11
CA ASN A 162 -6.81 17.98 -20.27
C ASN A 162 -6.22 16.57 -20.16
N PHE A 163 -4.99 16.44 -19.64
CA PHE A 163 -4.41 15.13 -19.34
C PHE A 163 -5.25 14.40 -18.29
N LEU A 164 -5.59 15.07 -17.18
CA LEU A 164 -6.37 14.49 -16.10
C LEU A 164 -7.79 14.14 -16.53
N ASP A 165 -8.45 14.99 -17.30
CA ASP A 165 -9.79 14.74 -17.84
C ASP A 165 -9.79 13.49 -18.71
N LYS A 166 -8.87 13.41 -19.68
CA LYS A 166 -8.69 12.19 -20.49
C LYS A 166 -8.45 10.98 -19.60
N LEU A 167 -7.49 11.06 -18.69
CA LEU A 167 -7.14 9.94 -17.81
C LEU A 167 -8.35 9.44 -17.00
N MET A 168 -9.13 10.36 -16.44
CA MET A 168 -10.21 10.04 -15.50
C MET A 168 -11.53 9.70 -16.20
N ASN A 169 -11.78 10.23 -17.40
CA ASN A 169 -13.07 10.16 -18.08
C ASN A 169 -13.05 9.39 -19.41
N ASP A 170 -11.92 9.26 -20.10
CA ASP A 170 -11.85 8.55 -21.40
C ASP A 170 -11.93 7.02 -21.19
N GLN A 171 -12.80 6.36 -21.97
CA GLN A 171 -12.95 4.91 -21.95
C GLN A 171 -11.68 4.21 -22.48
N ALA A 172 -10.93 4.83 -23.40
CA ALA A 172 -9.71 4.26 -23.97
C ALA A 172 -8.58 4.06 -22.94
N LEU A 173 -8.71 4.70 -21.77
CA LEU A 173 -7.76 4.70 -20.67
C LEU A 173 -8.25 3.93 -19.44
N GLU A 174 -9.34 3.17 -19.56
CA GLU A 174 -9.92 2.43 -18.43
C GLU A 174 -8.91 1.52 -17.73
N GLU A 175 -8.16 0.70 -18.47
CA GLU A 175 -7.16 -0.22 -17.91
C GLU A 175 -6.07 0.52 -17.11
N GLU A 176 -5.52 1.61 -17.68
CA GLU A 176 -4.52 2.43 -17.00
C GLU A 176 -5.09 3.12 -15.76
N ARG A 177 -6.30 3.67 -15.88
CA ARG A 177 -6.98 4.35 -14.79
C ARG A 177 -7.23 3.41 -13.62
N GLU A 178 -7.78 2.23 -13.86
CA GLU A 178 -8.03 1.26 -12.78
C GLU A 178 -6.72 0.81 -12.13
N THR A 179 -5.66 0.60 -12.92
CA THR A 179 -4.34 0.28 -12.37
C THR A 179 -3.78 1.41 -11.50
N ILE A 180 -3.94 2.67 -11.92
CA ILE A 180 -3.52 3.85 -11.15
C ILE A 180 -4.32 3.97 -9.85
N LEU A 181 -5.65 3.85 -9.92
CA LEU A 181 -6.53 3.95 -8.76
C LEU A 181 -6.23 2.86 -7.73
N GLU A 182 -6.08 1.62 -8.18
CA GLU A 182 -5.76 0.51 -7.30
C GLU A 182 -4.38 0.64 -6.65
N ALA A 183 -3.36 1.02 -7.42
CA ALA A 183 -2.04 1.32 -6.85
C ALA A 183 -2.10 2.47 -5.84
N THR A 184 -2.93 3.49 -6.11
CA THR A 184 -3.10 4.65 -5.22
C THR A 184 -3.81 4.26 -3.92
N ARG A 185 -4.88 3.44 -3.98
CA ARG A 185 -5.55 2.91 -2.77
C ARG A 185 -4.58 2.15 -1.89
N ASN A 186 -3.80 1.23 -2.47
CA ASN A 186 -2.82 0.43 -1.74
C ASN A 186 -1.70 1.27 -1.13
N LEU A 187 -1.26 2.34 -1.81
CA LEU A 187 -0.30 3.31 -1.25
C LEU A 187 -0.91 4.09 -0.08
N LEU A 188 -2.16 4.54 -0.19
CA LEU A 188 -2.83 5.31 0.86
C LEU A 188 -3.01 4.51 2.16
N VAL A 189 -3.26 3.20 2.08
CA VAL A 189 -3.33 2.30 3.25
C VAL A 189 -2.03 2.35 4.06
N GLN A 190 -0.88 2.50 3.42
CA GLN A 190 0.42 2.52 4.08
C GLN A 190 0.75 3.86 4.75
N ILE A 191 -0.02 4.92 4.51
CA ILE A 191 0.26 6.25 5.03
C ILE A 191 -0.81 6.64 6.07
N PRO A 192 -0.49 6.62 7.38
CA PRO A 192 -1.39 7.11 8.42
C PRO A 192 -1.91 8.52 8.07
N SER A 193 -3.24 8.68 8.04
CA SER A 193 -3.89 9.97 7.79
C SER A 193 -3.54 10.95 8.91
N VAL A 194 -3.14 12.16 8.55
CA VAL A 194 -2.90 13.26 9.51
C VAL A 194 -4.15 14.15 9.46
N LEU A 195 -5.04 13.99 10.43
CA LEU A 195 -6.37 14.62 10.49
C LEU A 195 -6.25 16.10 10.86
N THR A 196 -6.52 17.02 9.92
CA THR A 196 -6.53 18.48 10.23
C THR A 196 -7.68 19.30 9.63
N ASP A 197 -8.49 18.76 8.71
CA ASP A 197 -9.59 19.50 8.05
C ASP A 197 -10.93 18.74 8.07
N GLU A 198 -12.03 19.47 7.86
CA GLU A 198 -13.43 19.01 8.01
C GLU A 198 -13.81 17.88 7.01
N GLU A 199 -13.11 17.81 5.88
CA GLU A 199 -13.28 16.75 4.88
C GLU A 199 -12.52 15.47 5.28
N SER A 200 -11.30 15.62 5.78
CA SER A 200 -10.53 14.53 6.41
C SER A 200 -11.26 13.97 7.63
N LEU A 201 -11.97 14.83 8.36
CA LEU A 201 -12.86 14.47 9.44
C LEU A 201 -14.06 13.70 8.94
N ALA A 202 -14.73 14.11 7.86
CA ALA A 202 -15.84 13.36 7.28
C ALA A 202 -15.41 11.96 6.82
N ILE A 203 -14.20 11.83 6.28
CA ILE A 203 -13.59 10.54 5.90
C ILE A 203 -13.23 9.71 7.14
N ALA A 204 -12.67 10.31 8.19
CA ALA A 204 -12.39 9.64 9.46
C ALA A 204 -13.68 9.19 10.15
N VAL A 205 -14.70 10.04 10.19
CA VAL A 205 -16.04 9.74 10.70
C VAL A 205 -16.69 8.64 9.87
N ALA A 206 -16.57 8.64 8.54
CA ALA A 206 -17.05 7.54 7.70
C ALA A 206 -16.31 6.22 7.99
N ARG A 207 -14.99 6.26 8.16
CA ARG A 207 -14.18 5.09 8.57
C ARG A 207 -14.57 4.58 9.95
N VAL A 208 -14.79 5.49 10.90
CA VAL A 208 -15.17 5.19 12.27
C VAL A 208 -16.62 4.68 12.36
N ARG A 209 -17.56 5.23 11.57
CA ARG A 209 -18.94 4.72 11.42
C ARG A 209 -18.99 3.29 10.90
N LEU A 210 -18.07 2.92 10.00
CA LEU A 210 -17.91 1.54 9.54
C LEU A 210 -17.33 0.62 10.63
N ILE A 211 -16.77 1.15 11.72
CA ILE A 211 -16.08 0.38 12.78
C ILE A 211 -16.90 0.34 14.08
N ILE A 212 -17.73 1.36 14.37
CA ILE A 212 -18.48 1.49 15.64
C ILE A 212 -19.39 0.29 15.97
N PRO A 213 -20.25 -0.20 15.06
CA PRO A 213 -21.05 -1.40 15.36
C PRO A 213 -20.17 -2.63 15.64
N GLU A 214 -18.96 -2.67 15.08
CA GLU A 214 -18.06 -3.82 15.09
C GLU A 214 -17.14 -3.85 16.32
N VAL A 215 -16.84 -2.69 16.91
CA VAL A 215 -16.17 -2.57 18.22
C VAL A 215 -17.10 -3.01 19.36
N HIS A 216 -18.41 -2.95 19.13
CA HIS A 216 -19.44 -3.37 20.09
C HIS A 216 -19.78 -4.86 20.00
N GLU A 217 -19.62 -5.50 18.82
CA GLU A 217 -19.73 -6.97 18.63
C GLU A 217 -18.49 -7.53 17.93
N PRO A 218 -17.35 -7.65 18.63
CA PRO A 218 -16.19 -8.33 18.08
C PRO A 218 -16.47 -9.83 18.05
N SER A 219 -16.93 -10.34 16.90
CA SER A 219 -16.89 -11.77 16.60
C SER A 219 -15.82 -12.05 15.56
N LEU A 220 -15.09 -13.15 15.74
CA LEU A 220 -14.02 -13.55 14.82
C LEU A 220 -14.53 -13.69 13.37
N ALA A 221 -15.77 -14.18 13.21
CA ALA A 221 -16.42 -14.35 11.91
C ALA A 221 -16.60 -13.02 11.18
N LEU A 222 -17.13 -12.02 11.88
CA LEU A 222 -17.36 -10.69 11.32
C LEU A 222 -16.03 -9.98 10.96
N CYS A 223 -14.96 -10.25 11.72
CA CYS A 223 -13.63 -9.70 11.46
C CYS A 223 -12.98 -10.27 10.20
N LEU A 224 -13.16 -11.58 9.97
CA LEU A 224 -12.61 -12.28 8.81
C LEU A 224 -13.40 -11.97 7.54
N GLU A 225 -14.73 -11.82 7.61
CA GLU A 225 -15.56 -11.46 6.45
C GLU A 225 -15.33 -10.03 5.96
N LYS A 226 -14.98 -9.09 6.86
CA LYS A 226 -14.82 -7.67 6.54
C LYS A 226 -13.39 -7.23 6.22
N ASN A 227 -12.45 -8.18 6.12
CA ASN A 227 -11.05 -7.95 5.69
C ASN A 227 -10.39 -6.74 6.40
N ARG A 228 -10.33 -6.77 7.74
CA ARG A 228 -9.81 -5.68 8.59
C ARG A 228 -8.31 -5.84 8.88
N PRO A 229 -7.38 -5.27 8.08
CA PRO A 229 -5.95 -5.60 8.18
C PRO A 229 -5.34 -5.20 9.53
N GLU A 230 -5.83 -4.15 10.19
CA GLU A 230 -5.30 -3.68 11.47
C GLU A 230 -5.66 -4.63 12.63
N PHE A 231 -6.93 -5.08 12.68
CA PHE A 231 -7.36 -6.06 13.68
C PHE A 231 -6.72 -7.41 13.42
N THR A 232 -6.69 -7.84 12.15
CA THR A 232 -5.98 -9.03 11.72
C THR A 232 -4.51 -9.01 12.16
N ALA A 233 -3.79 -7.89 11.97
CA ALA A 233 -2.41 -7.77 12.40
C ALA A 233 -2.24 -7.82 13.93
N LEU A 234 -3.15 -7.19 14.67
CA LEU A 234 -3.13 -7.16 16.13
C LEU A 234 -3.41 -8.55 16.74
N PHE A 235 -4.43 -9.24 16.23
CA PHE A 235 -4.76 -10.60 16.67
C PHE A 235 -3.69 -11.60 16.26
N THR A 236 -3.12 -11.48 15.04
CA THR A 236 -1.96 -12.30 14.64
C THR A 236 -0.77 -12.10 15.58
N SER A 237 -0.50 -10.85 15.96
CA SER A 237 0.60 -10.52 16.89
C SER A 237 0.34 -11.10 18.29
N PHE A 238 -0.91 -11.08 18.75
CA PHE A 238 -1.31 -11.74 19.99
C PHE A 238 -1.09 -13.25 19.91
N LEU A 239 -1.56 -13.91 18.86
CA LEU A 239 -1.42 -15.37 18.69
C LEU A 239 0.06 -15.80 18.61
N ASP A 240 0.90 -14.98 18.00
CA ASP A 240 2.35 -15.21 17.97
C ASP A 240 2.99 -15.03 19.36
N ALA A 241 2.47 -14.10 20.18
CA ALA A 241 2.98 -13.79 21.51
C ALA A 241 2.43 -14.72 22.61
N SER A 242 1.20 -15.20 22.49
CA SER A 242 0.50 -16.07 23.45
C SER A 242 1.03 -17.51 23.48
N MET A 243 2.09 -17.79 22.72
CA MET A 243 2.65 -19.13 22.47
C MET A 243 1.66 -20.10 21.81
N ASN A 244 0.45 -19.68 21.44
CA ASN A 244 -0.52 -20.48 20.71
C ASN A 244 -0.23 -20.46 19.20
N LYS A 245 0.91 -21.06 18.86
CA LYS A 245 1.41 -21.19 17.47
C LYS A 245 0.46 -21.98 16.56
N GLU A 246 -0.46 -22.75 17.12
CA GLU A 246 -1.48 -23.51 16.38
C GLU A 246 -2.58 -22.58 15.88
N SER A 247 -3.16 -21.80 16.79
CA SER A 247 -4.13 -20.76 16.46
C SER A 247 -3.56 -19.69 15.55
N GLY A 248 -2.32 -19.26 15.76
CA GLY A 248 -1.64 -18.32 14.86
C GLY A 248 -1.47 -18.85 13.42
N LYS A 249 -1.43 -20.17 13.21
CA LYS A 249 -1.39 -20.76 11.86
C LYS A 249 -2.79 -20.95 11.28
N ALA A 250 -3.74 -21.40 12.10
CA ALA A 250 -5.15 -21.51 11.72
C ALA A 250 -5.71 -20.16 11.24
N PHE A 251 -5.43 -19.08 11.98
CA PHE A 251 -5.87 -17.74 11.62
C PHE A 251 -5.25 -17.27 10.30
N ARG A 252 -3.94 -17.47 10.10
CA ARG A 252 -3.25 -17.16 8.83
C ARG A 252 -3.79 -17.98 7.65
N PHE A 253 -4.17 -19.23 7.89
CA PHE A 253 -4.79 -20.08 6.88
C PHE A 253 -6.15 -19.49 6.44
N LEU A 254 -6.99 -19.08 7.40
CA LEU A 254 -8.29 -18.46 7.12
C LEU A 254 -8.16 -17.13 6.35
N LEU A 255 -7.17 -16.30 6.66
CA LEU A 255 -6.92 -15.06 5.91
C LEU A 255 -6.49 -15.31 4.46
N MET A 256 -5.76 -16.40 4.24
CA MET A 256 -5.31 -16.80 2.90
C MET A 256 -6.41 -17.56 2.13
N GLU A 257 -7.45 -18.04 2.81
CA GLU A 257 -8.60 -18.72 2.22
C GLU A 257 -9.22 -17.89 1.09
N ASP A 258 -9.41 -16.59 1.30
CA ASP A 258 -9.99 -15.68 0.31
C ASP A 258 -9.15 -15.65 -0.98
N ALA A 259 -7.83 -15.64 -0.84
CA ALA A 259 -6.88 -15.75 -1.94
C ALA A 259 -6.91 -17.14 -2.62
N PHE A 260 -7.32 -18.19 -1.91
CA PHE A 260 -7.56 -19.53 -2.47
C PHE A 260 -8.90 -19.64 -3.19
N THR A 261 -9.98 -19.06 -2.67
CA THR A 261 -11.31 -19.05 -3.31
C THR A 261 -11.31 -18.24 -4.62
N GLN A 262 -10.43 -17.24 -4.73
CA GLN A 262 -10.21 -16.50 -5.98
C GLN A 262 -9.44 -17.32 -7.04
N ILE A 263 -8.76 -18.39 -6.66
CA ILE A 263 -8.16 -19.37 -7.59
C ILE A 263 -9.27 -20.34 -8.00
N SER A 264 -10.05 -19.96 -9.02
CA SER A 264 -11.12 -20.82 -9.58
C SER A 264 -10.61 -22.23 -9.94
N ALA A 265 -11.47 -23.23 -9.69
CA ALA A 265 -11.22 -24.67 -9.87
C ALA A 265 -10.51 -25.12 -11.17
N PRO A 266 -10.66 -24.49 -12.34
CA PRO A 266 -9.95 -24.93 -13.55
C PRO A 266 -8.42 -24.76 -13.49
N ASN A 267 -7.91 -23.88 -12.60
CA ASN A 267 -6.49 -23.52 -12.55
C ASN A 267 -5.74 -24.09 -11.34
N LEU A 268 -6.40 -24.88 -10.48
CA LEU A 268 -5.75 -25.52 -9.33
C LEU A 268 -4.56 -26.39 -9.76
N ARG A 269 -4.65 -27.05 -10.93
CA ARG A 269 -3.59 -27.87 -11.55
C ARG A 269 -2.31 -27.12 -11.94
N ALA A 270 -2.39 -25.82 -12.19
CA ALA A 270 -1.24 -24.98 -12.57
C ALA A 270 -0.76 -24.06 -11.44
N SER A 271 -1.55 -23.93 -10.38
CA SER A 271 -1.30 -22.94 -9.34
C SER A 271 -0.22 -23.40 -8.35
N ARG A 272 0.57 -22.44 -7.87
CA ARG A 272 1.57 -22.61 -6.81
C ARG A 272 0.96 -22.96 -5.45
N SER A 273 -0.29 -23.41 -5.40
CA SER A 273 -1.04 -23.76 -4.19
C SER A 273 -0.32 -24.84 -3.38
N SER A 274 0.22 -25.90 -4.00
CA SER A 274 1.02 -26.91 -3.28
C SER A 274 2.34 -26.35 -2.72
N VAL A 275 2.95 -25.37 -3.40
CA VAL A 275 4.17 -24.68 -2.95
C VAL A 275 3.86 -23.70 -1.81
N ILE A 276 2.73 -23.00 -1.89
CA ILE A 276 2.20 -22.13 -0.83
C ILE A 276 1.89 -22.99 0.39
N PHE A 277 1.17 -24.10 0.23
CA PHE A 277 0.88 -25.09 1.28
C PHE A 277 2.16 -25.63 1.92
N LYS A 278 3.08 -26.20 1.12
CA LYS A 278 4.35 -26.76 1.63
C LYS A 278 5.26 -25.74 2.29
N LYS A 279 5.19 -24.47 1.87
CA LYS A 279 5.96 -23.37 2.48
C LYS A 279 5.44 -22.97 3.86
N PHE A 280 4.13 -23.10 4.11
CA PHE A 280 3.52 -22.78 5.40
C PHE A 280 3.44 -23.97 6.36
N PHE A 281 3.59 -25.20 5.86
CA PHE A 281 3.53 -26.45 6.64
C PHE A 281 4.88 -27.18 6.80
N ALA A 282 6.00 -26.56 6.44
CA ALA A 282 7.34 -27.17 6.53
C ALA A 282 7.73 -27.66 7.96
N PRO A 283 8.66 -28.62 8.07
CA PRO A 283 8.90 -29.42 9.28
C PRO A 283 9.37 -28.58 10.47
N GLY A 284 8.72 -28.77 11.63
CA GLY A 284 8.93 -27.98 12.86
C GLY A 284 7.66 -27.25 13.33
N SER A 285 6.61 -27.29 12.51
CA SER A 285 5.28 -26.82 12.81
C SER A 285 4.54 -27.80 13.75
N ARG A 286 4.29 -27.43 15.03
CA ARG A 286 3.21 -28.02 15.84
C ARG A 286 1.87 -27.58 15.25
N LEU A 287 1.51 -28.23 14.16
CA LEU A 287 0.22 -28.87 13.94
C LEU A 287 0.39 -30.39 14.21
N SER A 288 1.61 -30.83 14.52
CA SER A 288 2.01 -32.19 14.88
C SER A 288 1.29 -32.82 16.10
N GLY A 289 0.38 -32.10 16.77
CA GLY A 289 -0.47 -32.61 17.85
C GLY A 289 -1.73 -33.34 17.36
N ASN A 290 -2.29 -32.95 16.20
CA ASN A 290 -3.46 -33.61 15.61
C ASN A 290 -3.12 -34.21 14.23
N LYS A 291 -2.13 -35.12 14.23
CA LYS A 291 -1.66 -35.84 13.03
C LYS A 291 -2.79 -36.42 12.15
N PRO A 292 -3.92 -36.93 12.68
CA PRO A 292 -5.00 -37.47 11.84
C PRO A 292 -5.71 -36.43 10.96
N GLU A 293 -5.93 -35.21 11.45
CA GLU A 293 -6.65 -34.16 10.70
C GLU A 293 -5.78 -33.54 9.62
N LEU A 294 -4.48 -33.40 9.89
CA LEU A 294 -3.52 -32.92 8.88
C LEU A 294 -3.23 -33.98 7.83
N ALA A 295 -3.15 -35.24 8.23
CA ALA A 295 -3.07 -36.34 7.27
C ALA A 295 -4.31 -36.38 6.38
N LYS A 296 -5.51 -36.12 6.93
CA LYS A 296 -6.73 -35.97 6.12
C LYS A 296 -6.64 -34.79 5.16
N ILE A 297 -6.18 -33.62 5.60
CA ILE A 297 -6.06 -32.43 4.73
C ILE A 297 -5.00 -32.65 3.64
N GLU A 298 -3.86 -33.26 3.97
CA GLU A 298 -2.81 -33.63 3.02
C GLU A 298 -3.28 -34.69 2.02
N GLU A 299 -3.95 -35.75 2.47
CA GLU A 299 -4.55 -36.79 1.62
C GLU A 299 -5.66 -36.24 0.73
N VAL A 300 -6.46 -35.30 1.23
CA VAL A 300 -7.55 -34.61 0.51
C VAL A 300 -6.99 -33.66 -0.56
N ILE A 301 -5.88 -32.96 -0.29
CA ILE A 301 -5.19 -32.11 -1.26
C ILE A 301 -4.45 -32.93 -2.32
N GLU A 302 -3.87 -34.06 -1.95
CA GLU A 302 -3.17 -34.96 -2.87
C GLU A 302 -4.12 -35.80 -3.73
N SER A 303 -5.38 -35.99 -3.33
CA SER A 303 -6.39 -36.80 -4.06
C SER A 303 -7.24 -36.04 -5.09
N GLU A 304 -6.88 -34.79 -5.43
CA GLU A 304 -7.50 -33.95 -6.49
C GLU A 304 -9.03 -33.73 -6.41
N THR A 305 -9.73 -34.08 -5.33
CA THR A 305 -11.21 -34.13 -5.29
C THR A 305 -11.84 -33.54 -4.03
N VAL A 306 -11.32 -32.43 -3.52
CA VAL A 306 -11.94 -31.75 -2.38
C VAL A 306 -13.26 -31.12 -2.81
N SER A 307 -14.37 -31.62 -2.27
CA SER A 307 -15.65 -30.93 -2.43
C SER A 307 -15.62 -29.61 -1.66
N LYS A 308 -16.23 -28.55 -2.21
CA LYS A 308 -16.41 -27.25 -1.54
C LYS A 308 -16.94 -27.40 -0.10
N ASN A 309 -17.76 -28.43 0.15
CA ASN A 309 -18.33 -28.70 1.46
C ASN A 309 -17.29 -29.14 2.51
N ALA A 310 -16.28 -29.92 2.13
CA ALA A 310 -15.21 -30.32 3.04
C ALA A 310 -14.38 -29.12 3.50
N PHE A 311 -14.16 -28.16 2.60
CA PHE A 311 -13.44 -26.93 2.91
C PHE A 311 -14.25 -25.99 3.82
N VAL A 312 -15.56 -25.90 3.59
CA VAL A 312 -16.50 -25.18 4.48
C VAL A 312 -16.51 -25.80 5.88
N GLU A 313 -16.44 -27.13 6.00
CA GLU A 313 -16.38 -27.80 7.30
C GLU A 313 -15.06 -27.54 8.03
N ILE A 314 -13.92 -27.66 7.34
CA ILE A 314 -12.60 -27.32 7.90
C ILE A 314 -12.58 -25.86 8.37
N ARG A 315 -13.13 -24.93 7.57
CA ARG A 315 -13.25 -23.53 7.96
C ARG A 315 -14.05 -23.39 9.25
N ARG A 316 -15.21 -24.04 9.34
CA ARG A 316 -16.07 -24.00 10.54
C ARG A 316 -15.33 -24.51 11.78
N GLU A 317 -14.63 -25.64 11.68
CA GLU A 317 -13.87 -26.22 12.79
C GLU A 317 -12.73 -25.29 13.25
N LEU A 318 -11.99 -24.68 12.31
CA LEU A 318 -10.94 -23.72 12.62
C LEU A 318 -11.49 -22.45 13.29
N MET A 319 -12.66 -21.97 12.84
CA MET A 319 -13.34 -20.82 13.45
C MET A 319 -13.69 -21.10 14.91
N VAL A 320 -14.30 -22.25 15.20
CA VAL A 320 -14.66 -22.66 16.56
C VAL A 320 -13.42 -22.76 17.46
N GLY A 321 -12.31 -23.31 16.96
CA GLY A 321 -11.06 -23.39 17.71
C GLY A 321 -10.45 -22.03 18.04
N LEU A 322 -10.60 -21.06 17.13
CA LEU A 322 -10.06 -19.71 17.27
C LEU A 322 -10.94 -18.77 18.09
N GLU A 323 -12.23 -19.07 18.26
CA GLU A 323 -13.16 -18.25 19.04
C GLU A 323 -12.69 -18.07 20.49
N SER A 324 -12.21 -19.14 21.13
CA SER A 324 -11.69 -19.05 22.51
C SER A 324 -10.42 -18.19 22.61
N ASP A 325 -9.47 -18.34 21.69
CA ASP A 325 -8.28 -17.48 21.66
C ASP A 325 -8.63 -16.02 21.33
N PHE A 326 -9.65 -15.83 20.50
CA PHE A 326 -10.17 -14.51 20.17
C PHE A 326 -10.85 -13.87 21.38
N GLU A 327 -11.70 -14.59 22.12
CA GLU A 327 -12.28 -14.12 23.37
C GLU A 327 -11.21 -13.73 24.38
N ASN A 328 -10.15 -14.53 24.52
CA ASN A 328 -9.01 -14.20 25.38
C ASN A 328 -8.27 -12.95 24.91
N PHE A 329 -8.04 -12.82 23.60
CA PHE A 329 -7.46 -11.62 23.01
C PHE A 329 -8.28 -10.37 23.32
N LEU A 330 -9.61 -10.43 23.30
CA LEU A 330 -10.47 -9.30 23.64
C LEU A 330 -10.29 -8.83 25.09
N LEU A 331 -9.75 -9.68 25.96
CA LEU A 331 -9.48 -9.36 27.36
C LEU A 331 -8.06 -8.82 27.58
N GLU A 332 -7.16 -8.91 26.59
CA GLU A 332 -5.77 -8.47 26.70
C GLU A 332 -5.66 -6.95 26.87
N PRO A 333 -4.67 -6.46 27.66
CA PRO A 333 -4.41 -5.04 27.82
C PRO A 333 -4.21 -4.32 26.49
N ILE A 334 -3.50 -4.94 25.54
CA ILE A 334 -3.22 -4.33 24.23
C ILE A 334 -4.49 -4.07 23.41
N PHE A 335 -5.48 -4.96 23.50
CA PHE A 335 -6.77 -4.77 22.83
C PHE A 335 -7.62 -3.75 23.58
N LYS A 336 -7.61 -3.76 24.92
CA LYS A 336 -8.29 -2.75 25.74
C LYS A 336 -7.74 -1.35 25.49
N GLU A 337 -6.41 -1.19 25.40
CA GLU A 337 -5.74 0.06 25.03
C GLU A 337 -6.12 0.50 23.63
N TYR A 338 -6.14 -0.42 22.65
CA TYR A 338 -6.61 -0.13 21.30
C TYR A 338 -8.07 0.36 21.31
N LYS A 339 -8.96 -0.33 22.04
CA LYS A 339 -10.37 0.05 22.18
C LYS A 339 -10.53 1.41 22.84
N GLN A 340 -9.83 1.66 23.95
CA GLN A 340 -9.84 2.95 24.64
C GLN A 340 -9.31 4.08 23.78
N ALA A 341 -8.22 3.88 23.04
CA ALA A 341 -7.67 4.87 22.13
C ALA A 341 -8.68 5.22 21.01
N ARG A 342 -9.46 4.24 20.54
CA ARG A 342 -10.52 4.48 19.56
C ARG A 342 -11.73 5.19 20.15
N GLU A 343 -12.15 4.83 21.35
CA GLU A 343 -13.22 5.52 22.08
C GLU A 343 -12.84 6.97 22.40
N GLU A 344 -11.57 7.21 22.74
CA GLU A 344 -11.01 8.53 22.98
C GLU A 344 -10.95 9.37 21.70
N GLU A 345 -10.44 8.81 20.60
CA GLU A 345 -10.46 9.47 19.28
C GLU A 345 -11.90 9.86 18.91
N LEU A 346 -12.85 8.95 19.11
CA LEU A 346 -14.28 9.21 18.92
C LEU A 346 -14.82 10.35 19.80
N ARG A 347 -14.42 10.38 21.07
CA ARG A 347 -14.81 11.42 22.04
C ARG A 347 -14.25 12.77 21.64
N GLU A 348 -12.96 12.85 21.32
CA GLU A 348 -12.30 14.08 20.84
C GLU A 348 -12.98 14.62 19.58
N LEU A 349 -13.36 13.72 18.65
CA LEU A 349 -14.12 14.10 17.46
C LEU A 349 -15.51 14.65 17.82
N LYS A 350 -16.24 14.02 18.75
CA LYS A 350 -17.55 14.53 19.22
C LYS A 350 -17.42 15.87 19.92
N GLU A 351 -16.48 16.02 20.85
CA GLU A 351 -16.28 17.26 21.62
C GLU A 351 -15.92 18.44 20.71
N ARG A 352 -15.09 18.19 19.70
CA ARG A 352 -14.60 19.23 18.80
C ARG A 352 -15.63 19.68 17.76
N PHE A 353 -16.58 18.84 17.39
CA PHE A 353 -17.49 19.09 16.26
C PHE A 353 -18.99 18.95 16.58
N GLY A 354 -19.34 18.61 17.82
CA GLY A 354 -20.70 18.51 18.33
C GLY A 354 -21.54 17.39 17.68
N ASP A 355 -22.86 17.49 17.80
CA ASP A 355 -23.84 16.50 17.31
C ASP A 355 -23.94 16.40 15.77
N LYS A 356 -23.18 17.22 15.03
CA LYS A 356 -23.12 17.13 13.56
C LYS A 356 -22.53 15.81 13.06
N ILE A 357 -21.80 15.12 13.93
CA ILE A 357 -21.35 13.76 13.69
C ILE A 357 -22.48 12.81 14.15
N ASN A 358 -23.48 12.57 13.30
CA ASN A 358 -24.50 11.57 13.63
C ASN A 358 -23.84 10.18 13.62
N ILE A 359 -23.64 9.57 14.80
CA ILE A 359 -22.86 8.32 14.94
C ILE A 359 -23.74 7.08 14.87
N ASN A 360 -25.06 7.24 14.98
CA ASN A 360 -25.98 6.12 14.74
C ASN A 360 -26.14 5.90 13.23
N PRO A 361 -25.99 4.66 12.73
CA PRO A 361 -26.18 4.32 11.32
C PRO A 361 -27.59 4.65 10.83
#